data_AF-A0A1I1QER7-F1
#
_entry.id   AF-A0A1I1QER7-F1
#
_cell.length_a   1.000
_cell.length_b   1.000
_cell.length_c   1.000
_cell.angle_alpha   90.00
_cell.angle_beta   90.00
_cell.angle_gamma   90.00
#
_symmetry.space_group_name_H-M   'P 1'
#
loop_
_entity.id
_entity.type
_entity.pdbx_description
1 polymer ?
#
loop_
_entity_poly.entity_id
_entity_poly.type
_entity_poly.pdbx_seq_one_letter_code
_entity_poly.pdbx_strand_id
1 'polypeptide(L)'
;MIGQPAAPALHIVCPRQMRALPILVSLAGLGVLVSATARQLGRGAADVPYLSFGVVLLMGAWLCLILYRNLLFRDELVLVQSGEAPDARTFTLAAASVRAVRACPAPAPSSYDGRWEALGFGEGRIEIDTDSHRYRFGVGLDEHMVGSTVDRIAAFCGLRGH
;
A
#
# COMPACT_ATOMS: atom_id res chain seq x y z
N MET A 1 -24.04 17.17 29.77
CA MET A 1 -22.76 16.65 29.24
C MET A 1 -22.54 17.30 27.90
N ILE A 2 -21.69 18.32 27.85
CA ILE A 2 -21.38 19.07 26.63
C ILE A 2 -20.45 18.17 25.82
N GLY A 3 -20.93 17.67 24.68
CA GLY A 3 -20.10 16.90 23.76
C GLY A 3 -18.92 17.76 23.33
N GLN A 4 -17.71 17.32 23.66
CA GLN A 4 -16.49 17.94 23.14
C GLN A 4 -16.63 18.01 21.61
N PRO A 5 -16.39 19.16 20.97
CA PRO A 5 -16.28 19.20 19.53
C PRO A 5 -15.13 18.27 19.15
N ALA A 6 -15.43 17.26 18.33
CA ALA A 6 -14.39 16.39 17.79
C ALA A 6 -13.29 17.27 17.21
N ALA A 7 -12.06 17.11 17.70
CA ALA A 7 -10.93 17.88 17.19
C ALA A 7 -10.89 17.72 15.67
N PRO A 8 -10.64 18.80 14.90
CA PRO A 8 -10.59 18.71 13.45
C PRO A 8 -9.54 17.66 13.06
N ALA A 9 -9.98 16.67 12.28
CA ALA A 9 -9.14 15.59 11.77
C ALA A 9 -9.22 15.56 10.24
N LEU A 10 -8.08 15.49 9.59
CA LEU A 10 -7.98 15.33 8.15
C LEU A 10 -7.78 13.85 7.83
N HIS A 11 -8.76 13.25 7.15
CA HIS A 11 -8.70 11.88 6.69
C HIS A 11 -8.49 11.84 5.17
N ILE A 12 -7.43 11.17 4.73
CA ILE A 12 -7.10 10.97 3.32
C ILE A 12 -7.05 9.47 3.06
N VAL A 13 -7.90 9.02 2.13
CA VAL A 13 -7.96 7.63 1.67
C VAL A 13 -7.46 7.58 0.24
N CYS A 14 -6.40 6.83 -0.02
CA CYS A 14 -5.90 6.63 -1.37
C CYS A 14 -6.79 5.66 -2.15
N PRO A 15 -6.93 5.86 -3.47
CA PRO A 15 -7.59 4.89 -4.32
C PRO A 15 -6.79 3.59 -4.39
N ARG A 16 -7.48 2.51 -4.73
CA ARG A 16 -6.82 1.21 -4.98
C ARG A 16 -5.98 1.33 -6.25
N GLN A 17 -4.81 0.68 -6.25
CA GLN A 17 -3.89 0.74 -7.38
C GLN A 17 -4.45 0.12 -8.67
N MET A 18 -5.24 -0.95 -8.55
CA MET A 18 -5.90 -1.64 -9.68
C MET A 18 -4.98 -1.87 -10.90
N ARG A 19 -3.70 -2.21 -10.71
CA ARG A 19 -2.78 -2.39 -11.83
C ARG A 19 -3.16 -3.65 -12.60
N ALA A 20 -3.63 -3.47 -13.84
CA ALA A 20 -4.16 -4.56 -14.66
C ALA A 20 -3.13 -5.68 -14.91
N LEU A 21 -1.88 -5.31 -15.22
CA LEU A 21 -0.84 -6.27 -15.55
C LEU A 21 -0.54 -7.29 -14.42
N PRO A 22 -0.19 -6.89 -13.18
CA PRO A 22 0.06 -7.84 -12.11
C PRO A 22 -1.18 -8.65 -11.72
N ILE A 23 -2.39 -8.08 -11.86
CA ILE A 23 -3.65 -8.81 -11.64
C ILE A 23 -3.78 -9.94 -12.67
N LEU A 24 -3.67 -9.62 -13.96
CA LEU A 24 -3.81 -10.61 -15.04
C LEU A 24 -2.77 -11.72 -14.95
N VAL A 25 -1.49 -11.35 -14.72
CA VAL A 25 -0.40 -12.33 -14.55
C VAL A 25 -0.65 -13.22 -13.33
N SER A 26 -1.13 -12.66 -12.22
CA SER A 26 -1.40 -13.45 -11.01
C SER A 26 -2.59 -14.40 -11.19
N LEU A 27 -3.66 -13.97 -11.86
CA LEU A 27 -4.80 -14.82 -12.18
C LEU A 27 -4.40 -15.96 -13.13
N ALA A 28 -3.64 -15.66 -14.18
CA ALA A 28 -3.14 -16.67 -15.10
C ALA A 28 -2.20 -17.68 -14.39
N GLY A 29 -1.28 -17.18 -13.55
CA GLY A 29 -0.39 -18.00 -12.75
C GLY A 29 -1.12 -18.92 -11.78
N LEU A 30 -2.16 -18.42 -11.10
CA LEU A 30 -3.02 -19.25 -10.25
C LEU A 30 -3.75 -20.33 -11.05
N GLY A 31 -4.26 -20.01 -12.24
CA GLY A 31 -4.88 -21.00 -13.12
C GLY A 31 -3.93 -22.14 -13.50
N VAL A 32 -2.67 -21.81 -13.80
CA VAL A 32 -1.61 -22.81 -14.06
C VAL A 32 -1.30 -23.62 -12.82
N LEU A 33 -1.16 -22.99 -11.65
CA LEU A 33 -0.89 -23.68 -10.38
C LEU A 33 -2.02 -24.64 -10.00
N VAL A 34 -3.28 -24.22 -10.12
CA VAL A 34 -4.45 -25.07 -9.86
C VAL A 34 -4.45 -26.27 -10.81
N SER A 35 -4.18 -26.04 -12.10
CA SER A 35 -4.10 -27.12 -13.10
C SER A 35 -2.96 -28.10 -12.81
N ALA A 36 -1.79 -27.60 -12.41
CA ALA A 36 -0.64 -28.42 -12.05
C ALA A 36 -0.90 -29.23 -10.77
N THR A 37 -1.51 -28.60 -9.77
CA THR A 37 -1.88 -29.23 -8.49
C THR A 37 -2.92 -30.33 -8.72
N ALA A 38 -3.98 -30.05 -9.51
CA ALA A 38 -4.98 -31.06 -9.86
C ALA A 38 -4.36 -32.28 -10.57
N ARG A 39 -3.41 -32.05 -11.49
CA ARG A 39 -2.66 -33.14 -12.15
C ARG A 39 -1.76 -33.92 -11.18
N GLN A 40 -1.19 -33.26 -10.18
CA GLN A 40 -0.38 -33.92 -9.15
C GLN A 40 -1.22 -34.73 -8.17
N LEU A 41 -2.39 -34.23 -7.75
CA LEU A 41 -3.34 -34.99 -6.92
C LEU A 41 -3.93 -36.20 -7.65
N GLY A 42 -4.04 -36.14 -8.97
CA GLY A 42 -4.42 -37.30 -9.79
C GLY A 42 -3.33 -38.37 -9.92
N ARG A 43 -2.09 -38.05 -9.54
CA ARG A 43 -1.01 -39.04 -9.36
C ARG A 43 -1.06 -39.55 -7.92
N GLY A 44 -0.83 -40.85 -7.73
CA GLY A 44 -0.91 -41.45 -6.39
C GLY A 44 -0.02 -40.73 -5.37
N ALA A 45 -0.48 -40.66 -4.12
CA ALA A 45 0.19 -39.91 -3.03
C ALA A 45 1.65 -40.34 -2.77
N ALA A 46 2.06 -41.53 -3.24
CA ALA A 46 3.42 -42.04 -3.10
C ALA A 46 4.45 -41.38 -4.04
N ASP A 47 4.01 -40.71 -5.11
CA ASP A 47 4.90 -40.16 -6.16
C ASP A 47 5.09 -38.65 -6.08
N VAL A 48 4.48 -37.97 -5.11
CA VAL A 48 4.53 -36.49 -5.00
C VAL A 48 5.58 -36.07 -3.98
N PRO A 49 6.72 -35.51 -4.41
CA PRO A 49 7.73 -35.02 -3.48
C PRO A 49 7.21 -33.80 -2.71
N TYR A 50 7.30 -33.83 -1.38
CA TYR A 50 6.86 -32.74 -0.48
C TYR A 50 7.43 -31.36 -0.85
N LEU A 51 8.65 -31.32 -1.42
CA LEU A 51 9.28 -30.10 -1.94
C LEU A 51 8.41 -29.42 -3.02
N SER A 52 7.83 -30.19 -3.95
CA SER A 52 6.99 -29.63 -5.01
C SER A 52 5.72 -29.00 -4.46
N PHE A 53 5.12 -29.61 -3.44
CA PHE A 53 3.95 -29.05 -2.78
C PHE A 53 4.27 -27.75 -2.04
N GLY A 54 5.42 -27.70 -1.34
CA GLY A 54 5.90 -26.49 -0.68
C GLY A 54 6.12 -25.33 -1.65
N VAL A 55 6.72 -25.60 -2.82
CA VAL A 55 6.93 -24.59 -3.87
C VAL A 55 5.59 -24.07 -4.43
N VAL A 56 4.64 -24.96 -4.71
CA VAL A 56 3.30 -24.58 -5.21
C VAL A 56 2.59 -23.68 -4.20
N LEU A 57 2.63 -24.04 -2.92
CA LEU A 57 1.98 -23.28 -1.86
C LEU A 57 2.63 -21.90 -1.68
N LEU A 58 3.97 -21.83 -1.71
CA LEU A 58 4.71 -20.58 -1.65
C LEU A 58 4.40 -19.67 -2.85
N MET A 59 4.40 -20.21 -4.07
CA MET A 59 4.04 -19.46 -5.26
C MET A 59 2.59 -18.99 -5.22
N GLY A 60 1.66 -19.84 -4.78
CA GLY A 60 0.26 -19.49 -4.60
C GLY A 60 0.08 -18.34 -3.60
N ALA A 61 0.74 -18.43 -2.45
CA ALA A 61 0.75 -17.36 -1.45
C ALA A 61 1.30 -16.04 -2.01
N TRP A 62 2.38 -16.11 -2.79
CA TRP A 62 2.98 -14.93 -3.42
C TRP A 62 2.04 -14.25 -4.43
N LEU A 63 1.37 -15.03 -5.29
CA LEU A 63 0.39 -14.50 -6.25
C LEU A 63 -0.84 -13.91 -5.55
N CYS A 64 -1.33 -14.58 -4.50
CA CYS A 64 -2.41 -14.06 -3.66
C CYS A 64 -2.03 -12.74 -2.98
N LEU A 65 -0.78 -12.60 -2.53
CA LEU A 65 -0.29 -11.35 -1.93
C LEU A 65 -0.28 -10.21 -2.96
N ILE A 66 0.16 -10.47 -4.20
CA ILE A 66 0.10 -9.49 -5.30
C ILE A 66 -1.35 -9.05 -5.56
N LEU A 67 -2.28 -10.01 -5.63
CA LEU A 67 -3.70 -9.71 -5.83
C LEU A 67 -4.28 -8.89 -4.67
N TYR A 68 -3.99 -9.28 -3.43
CA TYR A 68 -4.39 -8.54 -2.24
C TYR A 68 -3.90 -7.09 -2.29
N ARG A 69 -2.62 -6.89 -2.62
CA ARG A 69 -2.00 -5.56 -2.69
C ARG A 69 -2.63 -4.66 -3.77
N ASN A 70 -3.06 -5.24 -4.89
CA ASN A 70 -3.63 -4.47 -6.00
C ASN A 70 -5.15 -4.25 -5.90
N LEU A 71 -5.89 -5.20 -5.32
CA LEU A 71 -7.36 -5.23 -5.32
C LEU A 71 -8.00 -4.79 -4.00
N LEU A 72 -7.33 -5.03 -2.88
CA LEU A 72 -7.92 -4.86 -1.55
C LEU A 72 -7.21 -3.78 -0.74
N PHE A 73 -5.88 -3.70 -0.85
CA PHE A 73 -5.09 -2.73 -0.10
C PHE A 73 -5.47 -1.29 -0.49
N ARG A 74 -5.64 -0.46 0.54
CA ARG A 74 -5.82 0.99 0.46
C ARG A 74 -4.93 1.62 1.51
N ASP A 75 -4.31 2.72 1.12
CA ASP A 75 -3.48 3.51 2.02
C ASP A 75 -4.36 4.59 2.65
N GLU A 76 -4.32 4.70 3.98
CA GLU A 76 -5.18 5.60 4.75
C GLU A 76 -4.34 6.40 5.74
N LEU A 77 -4.41 7.72 5.64
CA LEU A 77 -3.73 8.68 6.50
C LEU A 77 -4.76 9.50 7.26
N VAL A 78 -4.63 9.52 8.59
CA VAL A 78 -5.42 10.37 9.47
C VAL A 78 -4.51 11.35 10.20
N LEU A 79 -4.76 12.64 10.04
CA LEU A 79 -4.04 13.69 10.74
C LEU A 79 -4.96 14.34 11.77
N VAL A 80 -4.52 14.42 13.02
CA VAL A 80 -5.29 14.98 14.14
C VAL A 80 -4.62 16.24 14.66
N GLN A 81 -5.36 17.34 14.86
CA GLN A 81 -4.77 18.59 15.38
C GLN A 81 -4.38 18.53 16.86
N SER A 82 -5.13 17.79 17.67
CA SER A 82 -4.85 17.62 19.10
C SER A 82 -5.51 16.35 19.61
N GLY A 83 -4.71 15.37 20.04
CA GLY A 83 -5.19 14.13 20.64
C GLY A 83 -4.32 12.92 20.33
N GLU A 84 -4.36 11.95 21.24
CA GLU A 84 -3.73 10.63 21.10
C GLU A 84 -4.20 9.97 19.80
N ALA A 85 -3.26 9.47 19.00
CA ALA A 85 -3.53 8.83 17.73
C ALA A 85 -4.51 7.66 17.92
N PRO A 86 -5.75 7.71 17.37
CA PRO A 86 -6.66 6.58 17.51
C PRO A 86 -6.27 5.49 16.51
N ASP A 87 -6.20 4.29 17.05
CA ASP A 87 -6.24 2.97 16.40
C ASP A 87 -5.05 2.53 15.54
N ALA A 88 -4.58 1.30 15.78
CA ALA A 88 -3.36 0.73 15.19
C ALA A 88 -3.51 0.31 13.71
N ARG A 89 -4.71 0.44 13.14
CA ARG A 89 -5.02 0.05 11.77
C ARG A 89 -4.91 1.19 10.76
N THR A 90 -4.98 2.44 11.22
CA THR A 90 -4.92 3.62 10.37
C THR A 90 -3.64 4.38 10.68
N PHE A 91 -2.93 4.84 9.66
CA PHE A 91 -1.70 5.59 9.90
C PHE A 91 -2.07 6.97 10.43
N THR A 92 -2.09 7.10 11.75
CA THR A 92 -2.52 8.32 12.44
C THR A 92 -1.32 9.14 12.90
N LEU A 93 -1.26 10.40 12.47
CA LEU A 93 -0.22 11.34 12.85
C LEU A 93 -0.81 12.58 13.53
N ALA A 94 -0.10 13.12 14.51
CA ALA A 94 -0.41 14.43 15.07
C ALA A 94 0.07 15.50 14.08
N ALA A 95 -0.79 16.45 13.72
CA ALA A 95 -0.43 17.52 12.78
C ALA A 95 0.76 18.35 13.28
N ALA A 96 0.88 18.51 14.60
CA ALA A 96 1.96 19.24 15.26
C ALA A 96 3.34 18.55 15.15
N SER A 97 3.40 17.23 14.91
CA SER A 97 4.68 16.53 14.75
C SER A 97 5.20 16.53 13.32
N VAL A 98 4.41 17.00 12.36
CA VAL A 98 4.79 17.04 10.95
C VAL A 98 5.61 18.30 10.66
N ARG A 99 6.85 18.12 10.21
CA ARG A 99 7.79 19.20 9.89
C ARG A 99 7.79 19.57 8.41
N ALA A 100 7.68 18.56 7.55
CA ALA A 100 7.71 18.74 6.11
C ALA A 100 6.88 17.67 5.42
N VAL A 101 6.32 18.05 4.27
CA VAL A 101 5.59 17.13 3.39
C VAL A 101 6.08 17.41 1.98
N ARG A 102 6.46 16.36 1.25
CA ARG A 102 6.99 16.50 -0.10
C ARG A 102 6.51 15.40 -1.03
N ALA A 103 6.34 15.75 -2.29
CA ALA A 103 6.15 14.78 -3.36
C ALA A 103 7.52 14.19 -3.75
N CYS A 104 7.63 12.87 -3.67
CA CYS A 104 8.76 12.12 -4.19
C CYS A 104 8.58 11.86 -5.70
N PRO A 105 9.68 11.90 -6.47
CA PRO A 105 9.64 11.53 -7.88
C PRO A 105 9.22 10.07 -8.03
N ALA A 106 8.52 9.76 -9.12
CA ALA A 106 8.24 8.37 -9.45
C ALA A 106 9.57 7.61 -9.68
N PRO A 107 9.75 6.41 -9.11
CA PRO A 107 10.94 5.61 -9.37
C PRO A 107 11.01 5.24 -10.85
N ALA A 108 12.24 5.21 -11.39
CA ALA A 108 12.45 4.83 -12.78
C ALA A 108 11.95 3.39 -13.02
N PRO A 109 11.26 3.08 -14.14
CA PRO A 109 10.69 1.76 -14.38
C PRO A 109 11.73 0.62 -14.38
N SER A 110 12.96 0.93 -14.75
CA SER A 110 14.08 -0.03 -14.79
C SER A 110 14.71 -0.28 -13.42
N SER A 111 14.48 0.59 -12.44
CA SER A 111 15.05 0.49 -11.10
C SER A 111 14.42 -0.65 -10.30
N TYR A 112 15.09 -1.06 -9.23
CA TYR A 112 14.55 -2.04 -8.29
C TYR A 112 13.19 -1.58 -7.74
N ASP A 113 13.10 -0.35 -7.26
CA ASP A 113 11.87 0.23 -6.70
C ASP A 113 10.76 0.32 -7.75
N GLY A 114 11.09 0.68 -9.00
CA GLY A 114 10.12 0.76 -10.09
C GLY A 114 9.48 -0.59 -10.43
N ARG A 115 10.25 -1.68 -10.33
CA ARG A 115 9.71 -3.04 -10.52
C ARG A 115 8.78 -3.45 -9.38
N TRP A 116 9.13 -3.14 -8.13
CA TRP A 116 8.25 -3.41 -6.99
C TRP A 116 6.98 -2.58 -7.05
N GLU A 117 7.09 -1.32 -7.44
CA GLU A 117 5.94 -0.47 -7.65
C GLU A 117 5.03 -1.02 -8.76
N ALA A 118 5.62 -1.51 -9.87
CA ALA A 118 4.88 -2.17 -10.95
C ALA A 118 4.06 -3.37 -10.48
N LEU A 119 4.53 -4.10 -9.47
CA LEU A 119 3.82 -5.21 -8.84
C LEU A 119 2.79 -4.78 -7.77
N GLY A 120 2.74 -3.49 -7.43
CA GLY A 120 1.85 -2.93 -6.42
C GLY A 120 2.48 -2.75 -5.03
N PHE A 121 3.75 -3.12 -4.85
CA PHE A 121 4.47 -2.99 -3.58
C PHE A 121 5.20 -1.65 -3.41
N GLY A 122 4.71 -0.59 -4.06
CA GLY A 122 5.21 0.76 -3.82
C GLY A 122 4.94 1.21 -2.38
N GLU A 123 5.84 2.06 -1.86
CA GLU A 123 5.74 2.70 -0.55
C GLU A 123 4.92 4.00 -0.57
N GLY A 124 4.59 4.51 -1.77
CA GLY A 124 3.86 5.76 -1.95
C GLY A 124 4.77 6.91 -2.37
N ARG A 125 4.15 7.97 -2.92
CA ARG A 125 4.86 9.12 -3.51
C ARG A 125 4.87 10.36 -2.61
N ILE A 126 4.25 10.32 -1.45
CA ILE A 126 4.21 11.43 -0.49
C ILE A 126 5.10 11.04 0.68
N GLU A 127 6.12 11.84 0.94
CA GLU A 127 6.95 11.68 2.13
C GLU A 127 6.56 12.71 3.18
N ILE A 128 6.32 12.24 4.40
CA ILE A 128 5.95 13.03 5.56
C ILE A 128 7.10 12.91 6.55
N ASP A 129 7.81 14.02 6.78
CA ASP A 129 8.90 14.10 7.76
C ASP A 129 8.32 14.56 9.10
N THR A 130 8.46 13.74 10.13
CA THR A 130 8.01 14.07 11.50
C THR A 130 9.20 14.31 12.42
N ASP A 131 8.93 14.67 13.67
CA ASP A 131 9.97 14.84 14.69
C ASP A 131 10.84 13.58 14.92
N SER A 132 10.29 12.39 14.67
CA SER A 132 10.94 11.11 14.98
C SER A 132 11.35 10.33 13.75
N HIS A 133 10.55 10.35 12.67
CA HIS A 133 10.72 9.46 11.53
C HIS A 133 10.19 10.06 10.22
N ARG A 134 10.66 9.49 9.12
CA ARG A 134 10.12 9.75 7.78
C ARG A 134 9.19 8.62 7.39
N TYR A 135 8.01 9.00 6.90
CA TYR A 135 6.98 8.07 6.46
C TYR A 135 6.66 8.29 5.00
N ARG A 136 6.33 7.21 4.30
CA ARG A 136 5.84 7.26 2.92
C ARG A 136 4.37 6.85 2.89
N PHE A 137 3.61 7.62 2.13
CA PHE A 137 2.18 7.53 1.96
C PHE A 137 1.83 7.80 0.50
N GLY A 138 0.62 7.45 0.08
CA GLY A 138 0.09 7.81 -1.24
C GLY A 138 0.16 6.66 -2.22
N VAL A 139 0.14 5.42 -1.74
CA VAL A 139 0.12 4.24 -2.60
C VAL A 139 -1.17 4.24 -3.43
N GLY A 140 -1.03 4.33 -4.76
CA GLY A 140 -2.16 4.35 -5.69
C GLY A 140 -2.61 5.75 -6.13
N LEU A 141 -2.05 6.82 -5.57
CA LEU A 141 -2.29 8.17 -6.10
C LEU A 141 -1.63 8.34 -7.46
N ASP A 142 -2.34 8.97 -8.39
CA ASP A 142 -1.76 9.47 -9.63
C ASP A 142 -0.94 10.75 -9.39
N GLU A 143 -0.19 11.18 -10.41
CA GLU A 143 0.71 12.34 -10.31
C GLU A 143 0.01 13.66 -9.95
N HIS A 144 -1.21 13.88 -10.43
CA HIS A 144 -1.98 15.10 -10.15
C HIS A 144 -2.57 15.06 -8.74
N MET A 145 -3.00 13.87 -8.29
CA MET A 145 -3.52 13.62 -6.96
C MET A 145 -2.42 13.73 -5.90
N VAL A 146 -1.17 13.39 -6.21
CA VAL A 146 -0.04 13.58 -5.29
C VAL A 146 0.12 15.05 -4.92
N GLY A 147 0.17 15.95 -5.91
CA GLY A 147 0.34 17.39 -5.66
C GLY A 147 -0.77 17.98 -4.79
N SER A 148 -2.02 17.77 -5.21
CA SER A 148 -3.19 18.25 -4.44
C SER A 148 -3.27 17.65 -3.02
N THR A 149 -2.82 16.41 -2.83
CA THR A 149 -2.78 15.77 -1.51
C THR A 149 -1.68 16.38 -0.63
N VAL A 150 -0.50 16.63 -1.19
CA VAL A 150 0.60 17.33 -0.49
C VAL A 150 0.15 18.71 -0.02
N ASP A 151 -0.47 19.50 -0.90
CA ASP A 151 -0.99 20.83 -0.57
C ASP A 151 -2.03 20.78 0.55
N ARG A 152 -2.91 19.77 0.51
CA ARG A 152 -3.95 19.58 1.53
C ARG A 152 -3.37 19.20 2.90
N ILE A 153 -2.35 18.34 2.93
CA ILE A 153 -1.64 17.99 4.17
C ILE A 153 -0.89 19.22 4.70
N ALA A 154 -0.14 19.91 3.84
CA ALA A 154 0.64 21.08 4.21
C ALA A 154 -0.25 22.20 4.80
N ALA A 155 -1.39 22.48 4.15
CA ALA A 155 -2.36 23.45 4.62
C ALA A 155 -2.95 23.07 6.00
N PHE A 156 -3.23 21.78 6.22
CA PHE A 156 -3.77 21.30 7.50
C PHE A 156 -2.74 21.36 8.64
N CYS A 157 -1.46 21.11 8.33
CA CYS A 157 -0.34 21.22 9.27
C CYS A 157 0.14 22.68 9.46
N GLY A 158 -0.39 23.65 8.72
CA GLY A 158 0.07 25.05 8.77
C GLY A 158 1.46 25.26 8.18
N LEU A 159 1.94 24.32 7.36
CA LEU A 159 3.22 24.43 6.66
C LEU A 159 3.04 25.38 5.47
N ARG A 160 3.80 26.48 5.44
CA ARG A 160 3.83 27.37 4.26
C ARG A 160 4.56 26.63 3.14
N GLY A 161 3.85 26.39 2.04
CA GLY A 161 4.41 25.77 0.83
C GLY A 161 5.66 26.52 0.35
N HIS A 162 6.68 25.74 -0.02
CA HIS A 162 7.84 26.20 -0.77
C HIS A 162 7.75 25.64 -2.19
#